data_AF-A0A1G1M1N0-F1
#
_entry.id   AF-A0A1G1M1N0-F1
#
_cell.length_a   1.000
_cell.length_b   1.000
_cell.length_c   1.000
_cell.angle_alpha   90.00
_cell.angle_beta   90.00
_cell.angle_gamma   90.00
#
_symmetry.space_group_name_H-M   'P 1'
#
loop_
_entity.id
_entity.type
_entity.pdbx_description
1 polymer ?
#
loop_
_entity_poly.entity_id
_entity_poly.type
_entity_poly.pdbx_seq_one_letter_code
_entity_poly.pdbx_strand_id
1 'polypeptide(L)'
;MLQAFGNILKIPDLRKKIIFTLGIIAVYRIGTYVPTPGIDGVALARFFQQHMSGGSLLGFMGMFTGGALQKATIFALGIMPYISASIILQLLTVVIPALEKLAKEGEEGRKKIIQYTRYGTIVLSILQTFFIALWLENPAAFQGTVIVPDPGWNFRLMCMLTMTTGTAFIMWLGEQIDAHGIGNGMSIIITAGIIESLPEAVRQTWVLLSPLDPSRQQLAWWKFVIMCGLFVGAVIFLILIIQGQRKIPVQYAKQIRGHRTYGGQSTYLPLKVNQAGVIPIIFA
;
A
#
# COMPACT_ATOMS: atom_id res chain seq x y z
N MET A 1 9.10 9.22 23.54
CA MET A 1 8.15 8.91 22.45
C MET A 1 6.74 9.44 22.74
N LEU A 2 6.08 9.07 23.84
CA LEU A 2 4.70 9.53 24.16
C LEU A 2 4.53 11.06 24.28
N GLN A 3 5.51 11.76 24.87
CA GLN A 3 5.51 13.24 24.92
C GLN A 3 5.64 13.88 23.53
N ALA A 4 6.32 13.22 22.59
CA ALA A 4 6.44 13.71 21.21
C ALA A 4 5.10 13.60 20.47
N PHE A 5 4.35 12.50 20.66
CA PHE A 5 2.97 12.36 20.16
C PHE A 5 2.03 13.43 20.71
N GLY A 6 2.13 13.74 22.01
CA GLY A 6 1.36 14.83 22.62
C GLY A 6 1.73 16.22 22.07
N ASN A 7 3.01 16.45 21.78
CA ASN A 7 3.49 17.72 21.23
C ASN A 7 3.13 17.92 19.74
N ILE A 8 3.06 16.83 18.97
CA ILE A 8 2.60 16.87 17.56
C ILE A 8 1.18 17.43 17.47
N LEU A 9 0.30 17.07 18.42
CA LEU A 9 -1.07 17.59 18.46
C LEU A 9 -1.15 19.05 18.93
N LYS A 10 -0.12 19.59 19.58
CA LYS A 10 -0.09 20.99 20.03
C LYS A 10 0.28 21.96 18.91
N ILE A 11 1.06 21.52 17.93
CA ILE A 11 1.48 22.37 16.81
C ILE A 11 0.33 22.46 15.78
N PRO A 12 -0.22 23.66 15.51
CA PRO A 12 -1.44 23.80 14.69
C PRO A 12 -1.24 23.33 13.25
N ASP A 13 -0.06 23.54 12.66
CA ASP A 13 0.21 23.08 11.30
C ASP A 13 0.28 21.56 11.19
N LEU A 14 0.97 20.88 12.11
CA LEU A 14 1.01 19.42 12.16
C LEU A 14 -0.38 18.84 12.39
N ARG A 15 -1.17 19.43 13.29
CA ARG A 15 -2.56 19.02 13.52
C ARG A 15 -3.39 19.11 12.25
N LYS A 16 -3.31 20.22 11.50
CA LYS A 16 -4.04 20.38 10.23
C LYS A 16 -3.67 19.29 9.22
N LYS A 17 -2.37 19.00 9.07
CA LYS A 17 -1.89 17.95 8.16
C LYS A 17 -2.37 16.56 8.58
N ILE A 18 -2.34 16.23 9.88
CA ILE A 18 -2.87 14.94 10.40
C ILE A 18 -4.36 14.81 10.12
N ILE A 19 -5.15 15.83 10.45
CA ILE A 19 -6.61 15.82 10.22
C ILE A 19 -6.91 15.69 8.73
N PHE A 20 -6.15 16.37 7.87
CA PHE A 20 -6.28 16.25 6.42
C PHE A 20 -5.98 14.81 5.94
N THR A 21 -4.87 14.22 6.37
CA THR A 21 -4.53 12.83 6.02
C THR A 21 -5.58 11.84 6.53
N LEU A 22 -6.06 11.98 7.78
CA LEU A 22 -7.14 11.14 8.31
C LEU A 22 -8.46 11.34 7.55
N GLY A 23 -8.77 12.57 7.13
CA GLY A 23 -9.92 12.88 6.28
C GLY A 23 -9.85 12.16 4.94
N ILE A 24 -8.69 12.17 4.28
CA ILE A 24 -8.49 11.43 3.03
C ILE A 24 -8.63 9.92 3.25
N ILE A 25 -8.08 9.37 4.33
CA ILE A 25 -8.24 7.94 4.64
C ILE A 25 -9.73 7.60 4.85
N ALA A 26 -10.50 8.48 5.49
CA ALA A 26 -11.94 8.29 5.65
C ALA A 26 -12.67 8.31 4.29
N VAL A 27 -12.30 9.22 3.38
CA VAL A 27 -12.86 9.28 2.01
C VAL A 27 -12.50 8.01 1.22
N TYR A 28 -11.24 7.58 1.27
CA TYR A 28 -10.80 6.31 0.68
C TYR A 28 -11.65 5.15 1.21
N ARG A 29 -11.90 5.13 2.52
CA ARG A 29 -12.70 4.10 3.16
C ARG A 29 -14.16 4.10 2.74
N ILE A 30 -14.78 5.26 2.57
CA ILE A 30 -16.17 5.34 2.07
C ILE A 30 -16.26 4.71 0.68
N GLY A 31 -15.28 4.97 -0.20
CA GLY A 31 -15.28 4.40 -1.54
C GLY A 31 -15.04 2.89 -1.59
N THR A 32 -14.40 2.26 -0.59
CA THR A 32 -14.33 0.78 -0.51
C THR A 32 -15.65 0.11 -0.12
N TYR A 33 -16.70 0.88 0.16
CA TYR A 33 -18.06 0.36 0.34
C TYR A 33 -18.98 0.63 -0.85
N VAL A 34 -18.55 1.39 -1.86
CA VAL A 34 -19.35 1.67 -3.05
C VAL A 34 -19.14 0.55 -4.07
N PRO A 35 -20.14 -0.31 -4.33
CA PRO A 35 -20.01 -1.41 -5.29
C PRO A 35 -19.95 -0.88 -6.71
N THR A 36 -19.24 -1.59 -7.58
CA THR A 36 -19.20 -1.29 -9.01
C THR A 36 -20.53 -1.68 -9.66
N PRO A 37 -21.14 -0.83 -10.50
CA PRO A 37 -22.37 -1.16 -11.20
C PRO A 37 -22.21 -2.42 -12.07
N GLY A 38 -23.22 -3.31 -12.03
CA GLY A 38 -23.25 -4.53 -12.83
C GLY A 38 -22.55 -5.74 -12.22
N ILE A 39 -22.04 -5.65 -10.98
CA ILE A 39 -21.43 -6.77 -10.26
C ILE A 39 -22.22 -7.08 -8.98
N ASP A 40 -22.56 -8.35 -8.78
CA ASP A 40 -23.06 -8.83 -7.48
C ASP A 40 -21.88 -9.02 -6.51
N GLY A 41 -21.60 -7.98 -5.72
CA GLY A 41 -20.56 -8.00 -4.69
C GLY A 41 -20.82 -9.01 -3.56
N VAL A 42 -22.06 -9.44 -3.34
CA VAL A 42 -22.41 -10.44 -2.31
C VAL A 42 -22.08 -11.84 -2.81
N ALA A 43 -22.41 -12.14 -4.08
CA ALA A 43 -22.02 -13.40 -4.72
C ALA A 43 -20.50 -13.56 -4.76
N LEU A 44 -19.77 -12.50 -5.12
CA LEU A 44 -18.32 -12.51 -5.14
C LEU A 44 -17.73 -12.71 -3.73
N ALA A 45 -18.24 -12.01 -2.72
CA ALA A 45 -17.77 -12.17 -1.35
C ALA A 45 -17.96 -13.60 -0.82
N ARG A 46 -19.08 -14.27 -1.15
CA ARG A 46 -19.31 -15.68 -0.80
C ARG A 46 -18.33 -16.62 -1.48
N PHE A 47 -18.05 -16.40 -2.76
CA PHE A 47 -17.05 -17.19 -3.49
C PHE A 47 -15.66 -17.07 -2.85
N PHE A 48 -15.24 -15.85 -2.51
CA PHE A 48 -13.97 -15.62 -1.83
C PHE A 48 -13.93 -16.26 -0.43
N GLN A 49 -15.02 -16.20 0.35
CA GLN A 49 -15.08 -16.84 1.66
C GLN A 49 -15.04 -18.37 1.60
N GLN A 50 -15.64 -18.99 0.58
CA GLN A 50 -15.71 -20.45 0.46
C GLN A 50 -14.47 -21.07 -0.17
N HIS A 51 -13.78 -20.36 -1.07
CA HIS A 51 -12.70 -20.94 -1.88
C HIS A 51 -11.30 -20.36 -1.64
N MET A 52 -11.17 -19.24 -0.91
CA MET A 52 -9.88 -18.56 -0.74
C MET A 52 -9.48 -18.47 0.74
N SER A 53 -8.95 -19.57 1.29
CA SER A 53 -8.19 -19.54 2.53
C SER A 53 -6.89 -18.73 2.30
N GLY A 54 -6.54 -17.85 3.25
CA GLY A 54 -5.58 -16.73 3.20
C GLY A 54 -4.17 -16.89 2.58
N GLY A 55 -3.82 -17.99 1.92
CA GLY A 55 -2.53 -18.21 1.24
C GLY A 55 -2.54 -18.03 -0.29
N SER A 56 -3.68 -17.77 -0.93
CA SER A 56 -3.75 -17.56 -2.39
C SER A 56 -3.24 -16.17 -2.81
N LEU A 57 -2.65 -16.06 -4.02
CA LEU A 57 -2.19 -14.79 -4.63
C LEU A 57 -3.28 -13.71 -4.61
N LEU A 58 -4.54 -14.12 -4.79
CA LEU A 58 -5.72 -13.26 -4.71
C LEU A 58 -6.00 -12.73 -3.29
N GLY A 59 -5.63 -13.48 -2.26
CA GLY A 59 -5.70 -13.06 -0.85
C GLY A 59 -4.70 -11.94 -0.56
N PHE A 60 -3.47 -12.07 -1.07
CA PHE A 60 -2.48 -10.99 -1.01
C PHE A 60 -2.97 -9.73 -1.73
N MET A 61 -3.53 -9.85 -2.94
CA MET A 61 -4.15 -8.71 -3.65
C MET A 61 -5.30 -8.09 -2.84
N GLY A 62 -6.09 -8.89 -2.13
CA GLY A 62 -7.13 -8.43 -1.21
C GLY A 62 -6.60 -7.59 -0.05
N MET A 63 -5.44 -7.93 0.52
CA MET A 63 -4.83 -7.17 1.62
C MET A 63 -4.34 -5.79 1.18
N PHE A 64 -3.74 -5.68 -0.01
CA PHE A 64 -3.30 -4.39 -0.56
C PHE A 64 -4.46 -3.47 -0.97
N THR A 65 -5.63 -4.06 -1.27
CA THR A 65 -6.84 -3.33 -1.65
C THR A 65 -7.79 -3.08 -0.48
N GLY A 66 -7.43 -3.50 0.75
CA GLY A 66 -8.30 -3.39 1.93
C GLY A 66 -9.60 -4.18 1.80
N GLY A 67 -9.62 -5.26 1.00
CA GLY A 67 -10.83 -6.04 0.72
C GLY A 67 -11.77 -5.42 -0.33
N ALA A 68 -11.37 -4.32 -0.98
CA ALA A 68 -12.12 -3.69 -2.06
C ALA A 68 -12.35 -4.64 -3.25
N LEU A 69 -11.41 -5.55 -3.51
CA LEU A 69 -11.51 -6.59 -4.54
C LEU A 69 -12.56 -7.66 -4.19
N GLN A 70 -12.62 -8.10 -2.93
CA GLN A 70 -13.57 -9.12 -2.46
C GLN A 70 -15.03 -8.66 -2.57
N LYS A 71 -15.25 -7.34 -2.51
CA LYS A 71 -16.57 -6.70 -2.60
C LYS A 71 -16.86 -6.09 -3.97
N ALA A 72 -15.97 -6.25 -4.94
CA ALA A 72 -16.05 -5.64 -6.28
C ALA A 72 -16.39 -4.13 -6.25
N THR A 73 -15.71 -3.37 -5.40
CA THR A 73 -15.97 -1.92 -5.27
C THR A 73 -15.29 -1.12 -6.35
N ILE A 74 -15.65 0.17 -6.46
CA ILE A 74 -15.03 1.12 -7.41
C ILE A 74 -13.49 1.21 -7.25
N PHE A 75 -12.98 0.81 -6.08
CA PHE A 75 -11.57 0.79 -5.71
C PHE A 75 -10.96 -0.62 -5.75
N ALA A 76 -11.57 -1.58 -6.45
CA ALA A 76 -11.12 -2.96 -6.46
C ALA A 76 -9.69 -3.16 -6.99
N LEU A 77 -9.19 -2.30 -7.88
CA LEU A 77 -7.78 -2.29 -8.30
C LEU A 77 -6.83 -1.65 -7.26
N GLY A 78 -7.39 -0.83 -6.37
CA GLY A 78 -6.64 -0.07 -5.38
C GLY A 78 -5.59 0.83 -6.03
N ILE A 79 -4.40 0.81 -5.46
CA ILE A 79 -3.26 1.63 -5.89
C ILE A 79 -2.25 0.83 -6.74
N MET A 80 -2.52 -0.46 -6.99
CA MET A 80 -1.62 -1.36 -7.72
C MET A 80 -1.27 -0.87 -9.14
N PRO A 81 -2.19 -0.35 -9.96
CA PRO A 81 -1.85 0.12 -11.30
C PRO A 81 -0.79 1.23 -11.27
N TYR A 82 -0.83 2.09 -10.24
CA TYR A 82 0.16 3.13 -10.03
C TYR A 82 1.50 2.56 -9.60
N ILE A 83 1.49 1.62 -8.65
CA ILE A 83 2.71 0.93 -8.21
C ILE A 83 3.39 0.30 -9.42
N SER A 84 2.66 -0.47 -10.21
CA SER A 84 3.18 -1.11 -11.43
C SER A 84 3.75 -0.08 -12.42
N ALA A 85 3.03 1.02 -12.69
CA ALA A 85 3.53 2.09 -13.56
C ALA A 85 4.83 2.71 -13.02
N SER A 86 4.93 2.92 -11.70
CA SER A 86 6.10 3.51 -11.05
C SER A 86 7.32 2.60 -11.12
N ILE A 87 7.12 1.28 -10.94
CA ILE A 87 8.17 0.27 -11.08
C ILE A 87 8.65 0.21 -12.52
N ILE A 88 7.72 0.15 -13.48
CA ILE A 88 8.05 0.12 -14.90
C ILE A 88 8.91 1.33 -15.27
N LEU A 89 8.54 2.54 -14.84
CA LEU A 89 9.36 3.72 -15.13
C LEU A 89 10.70 3.71 -14.40
N GLN A 90 10.78 3.25 -13.15
CA GLN A 90 12.05 3.14 -12.44
C GLN A 90 13.00 2.14 -13.12
N LEU A 91 12.49 1.00 -13.57
CA LEU A 91 13.29 0.05 -14.34
C LEU A 91 13.70 0.64 -15.70
N LEU A 92 12.78 1.33 -16.40
CA LEU A 92 13.09 2.00 -17.66
C LEU A 92 14.12 3.13 -17.50
N THR A 93 14.21 3.79 -16.35
CA THR A 93 15.26 4.80 -16.10
C THR A 93 16.66 4.21 -16.07
N VAL A 94 16.82 2.92 -15.75
CA VAL A 94 18.11 2.23 -15.76
C VAL A 94 18.46 1.75 -17.18
N VAL A 95 17.45 1.39 -17.97
CA VAL A 95 17.64 0.85 -19.33
C VAL A 95 17.76 1.96 -20.37
N ILE A 96 17.00 3.06 -20.22
CA ILE A 96 16.90 4.15 -21.19
C ILE A 96 17.70 5.36 -20.69
N PRO A 97 18.84 5.71 -21.32
CA PRO A 97 19.71 6.79 -20.87
C PRO A 97 19.06 8.19 -20.94
N ALA A 98 18.04 8.37 -21.79
CA ALA A 98 17.26 9.61 -21.82
C ALA A 98 16.44 9.81 -20.52
N LEU A 99 15.83 8.74 -20.00
CA LEU A 99 15.10 8.78 -18.74
C LEU A 99 16.06 8.88 -17.54
N GLU A 100 17.25 8.28 -17.63
CA GLU A 100 18.31 8.45 -16.63
C GLU A 100 18.78 9.92 -16.52
N LYS A 101 18.97 10.58 -17.67
CA LYS A 101 19.32 12.01 -17.72
C LYS A 101 18.22 12.87 -17.10
N LEU A 102 16.95 12.61 -17.45
CA LEU A 102 15.79 13.25 -16.82
C LEU A 102 15.79 13.03 -15.30
N ALA A 103 16.10 11.83 -14.81
CA ALA A 103 16.18 11.59 -13.37
C ALA A 103 17.31 12.38 -12.68
N LYS A 104 18.39 12.70 -13.42
CA LYS A 104 19.55 13.48 -12.96
C LYS A 104 19.37 15.00 -13.08
N GLU A 105 18.38 15.48 -13.82
CA GLU A 105 18.04 16.92 -13.99
C GLU A 105 17.44 17.57 -12.73
N GLY A 106 17.29 16.83 -11.62
CA GLY A 106 16.83 17.36 -10.35
C GLY A 106 15.29 17.35 -10.20
N GLU A 107 14.72 18.42 -9.64
CA GLU A 107 13.29 18.48 -9.32
C GLU A 107 12.39 18.50 -10.55
N GLU A 108 12.76 19.26 -11.59
CA GLU A 108 11.98 19.36 -12.82
C GLU A 108 11.91 18.01 -13.57
N GLY A 109 13.03 17.28 -13.59
CA GLY A 109 13.10 15.94 -14.15
C GLY A 109 12.24 14.92 -13.38
N ARG A 110 12.26 14.99 -12.04
CA ARG A 110 11.36 14.18 -11.19
C ARG A 110 9.88 14.44 -11.47
N LYS A 111 9.48 15.70 -11.65
CA LYS A 111 8.08 16.04 -12.00
C LYS A 111 7.66 15.40 -13.33
N LYS A 112 8.53 15.42 -14.35
CA LYS A 112 8.26 14.76 -15.64
C LYS A 112 8.12 13.25 -15.50
N ILE A 113 8.97 12.60 -14.71
CA ILE A 113 8.87 11.16 -14.44
C ILE A 113 7.53 10.84 -13.77
N ILE A 114 7.13 11.62 -12.76
CA ILE A 114 5.83 11.48 -12.10
C ILE A 114 4.69 11.64 -13.11
N GLN A 115 4.76 12.61 -14.02
CA GLN A 115 3.76 12.81 -15.05
C GLN A 115 3.64 11.59 -15.99
N TYR A 116 4.77 11.00 -16.40
CA TYR A 116 4.76 9.76 -17.18
C TYR A 116 4.20 8.58 -16.37
N THR A 117 4.49 8.50 -15.07
CA THR A 117 3.90 7.48 -14.20
C THR A 117 2.37 7.64 -14.13
N ARG A 118 1.85 8.87 -14.07
CA ARG A 118 0.39 9.11 -14.09
C ARG A 118 -0.25 8.62 -15.39
N TYR A 119 0.34 8.94 -16.54
CA TYR A 119 -0.16 8.45 -17.82
C TYR A 119 -0.08 6.93 -17.92
N GLY A 120 1.03 6.34 -17.50
CA GLY A 120 1.20 4.89 -17.43
C GLY A 120 0.16 4.23 -16.52
N THR A 121 -0.17 4.84 -15.39
CA THR A 121 -1.18 4.36 -14.45
C THR A 121 -2.55 4.27 -15.11
N ILE A 122 -2.98 5.32 -15.81
CA ILE A 122 -4.28 5.34 -16.49
C ILE A 122 -4.33 4.26 -17.57
N VAL A 123 -3.30 4.17 -18.43
CA VAL A 123 -3.24 3.17 -19.50
C VAL A 123 -3.26 1.75 -18.92
N LEU A 124 -2.47 1.47 -17.89
CA LEU A 124 -2.44 0.17 -17.23
C LEU A 124 -3.77 -0.14 -16.56
N SER A 125 -4.42 0.83 -15.92
CA SER A 125 -5.72 0.62 -15.29
C SER A 125 -6.80 0.28 -16.32
N ILE A 126 -6.82 0.92 -17.50
CA ILE A 126 -7.77 0.58 -18.57
C ILE A 126 -7.54 -0.86 -19.04
N LEU A 127 -6.28 -1.25 -19.27
CA LEU A 127 -5.96 -2.62 -19.69
C LEU A 127 -6.32 -3.65 -18.62
N GLN A 128 -5.94 -3.40 -17.36
CA GLN A 128 -6.20 -4.31 -16.25
C GLN A 128 -7.70 -4.44 -15.97
N THR A 129 -8.45 -3.34 -15.98
CA THR A 129 -9.92 -3.37 -15.82
C THR A 129 -10.60 -4.15 -16.93
N PHE A 130 -10.12 -4.03 -18.17
CA PHE A 130 -10.64 -4.82 -19.29
C PHE A 130 -10.46 -6.33 -19.06
N PHE A 131 -9.27 -6.78 -18.65
CA PHE A 131 -9.02 -8.18 -18.33
C PHE A 131 -9.86 -8.66 -17.12
N ILE A 132 -10.02 -7.82 -16.09
CA ILE A 132 -10.86 -8.13 -14.93
C ILE A 132 -12.34 -8.24 -15.35
N ALA A 133 -12.83 -7.36 -16.21
CA ALA A 133 -14.21 -7.44 -16.70
C ALA A 133 -14.46 -8.74 -17.48
N LEU A 134 -13.54 -9.15 -18.36
CA LEU A 134 -13.61 -10.44 -19.05
C LEU A 134 -13.55 -11.64 -18.10
N TRP A 135 -12.73 -11.54 -17.04
CA TRP A 135 -12.62 -12.58 -16.04
C TRP A 135 -13.91 -12.71 -15.21
N LEU A 136 -14.50 -11.59 -14.78
CA LEU A 136 -15.75 -11.52 -14.03
C LEU A 136 -16.96 -12.00 -14.82
N GLU A 137 -16.98 -11.79 -16.14
CA GLU A 137 -18.03 -12.29 -17.03
C GLU A 137 -17.95 -13.80 -17.24
N ASN A 138 -16.79 -14.45 -17.04
CA ASN A 138 -16.61 -15.85 -17.37
C ASN A 138 -17.20 -16.76 -16.26
N PRO A 139 -18.35 -17.43 -16.50
CA PRO A 139 -19.02 -18.22 -15.46
C PRO A 139 -18.23 -19.47 -15.05
N ALA A 140 -17.32 -19.94 -15.93
CA ALA A 140 -16.44 -21.06 -15.66
C ALA A 140 -15.35 -20.73 -14.62
N ALA A 141 -14.99 -19.44 -14.47
CA ALA A 141 -14.04 -19.01 -13.46
C ALA A 141 -14.61 -19.06 -12.02
N PHE A 142 -15.94 -19.08 -11.88
CA PHE A 142 -16.64 -18.98 -10.60
C PHE A 142 -17.60 -20.14 -10.32
N GLN A 143 -17.31 -21.30 -10.90
CA GLN A 143 -18.05 -22.56 -10.66
C GLN A 143 -19.58 -22.42 -10.84
N GLY A 144 -20.01 -21.60 -11.81
CA GLY A 144 -21.44 -21.39 -12.12
C GLY A 144 -22.13 -20.27 -11.34
N THR A 145 -21.42 -19.51 -10.51
CA THR A 145 -21.99 -18.32 -9.85
C THR A 145 -22.07 -17.16 -10.83
N VAL A 146 -23.27 -16.67 -11.10
CA VAL A 146 -23.49 -15.49 -11.95
C VAL A 146 -23.12 -14.23 -11.16
N ILE A 147 -21.92 -13.71 -11.40
CA ILE A 147 -21.44 -12.47 -10.77
C ILE A 147 -21.87 -11.23 -11.56
N VAL A 148 -22.06 -11.39 -12.87
CA VAL A 148 -22.53 -10.35 -13.78
C VAL A 148 -23.90 -10.76 -14.31
N PRO A 149 -25.00 -10.12 -13.85
CA PRO A 149 -26.35 -10.45 -14.28
C PRO A 149 -26.59 -10.26 -15.79
N ASP A 150 -25.97 -9.23 -16.38
CA ASP A 150 -26.08 -8.89 -17.81
C ASP A 150 -24.68 -8.78 -18.46
N PRO A 151 -24.08 -9.90 -18.92
CA PRO A 151 -22.80 -9.88 -19.62
C PRO A 151 -22.90 -9.14 -20.97
N GLY A 152 -21.90 -8.32 -21.31
CA GLY A 152 -21.88 -7.62 -22.59
C GLY A 152 -20.96 -6.41 -22.65
N TRP A 153 -20.81 -5.84 -23.84
CA TRP A 153 -19.95 -4.65 -24.05
C TRP A 153 -20.33 -3.46 -23.19
N ASN A 154 -21.62 -3.28 -22.88
CA ASN A 154 -22.09 -2.23 -21.98
C ASN A 154 -21.55 -2.42 -20.56
N PHE A 155 -21.56 -3.65 -20.03
CA PHE A 155 -20.97 -3.96 -18.72
C PHE A 155 -19.46 -3.72 -18.74
N ARG A 156 -18.74 -4.21 -19.77
CA ARG A 156 -17.29 -4.01 -19.88
C ARG A 156 -16.91 -2.54 -19.87
N LEU A 157 -17.58 -1.71 -20.67
CA LEU A 157 -17.30 -0.28 -20.74
C LEU A 157 -17.61 0.42 -19.41
N MET A 158 -18.75 0.10 -18.78
CA MET A 158 -19.11 0.64 -17.47
C MET A 158 -18.10 0.24 -16.39
N CYS A 159 -17.68 -1.03 -16.36
CA CYS A 159 -16.71 -1.56 -15.42
C CYS A 159 -15.34 -0.90 -15.61
N MET A 160 -14.86 -0.81 -16.86
CA MET A 160 -13.61 -0.12 -17.21
C MET A 160 -13.63 1.34 -16.76
N LEU A 161 -14.67 2.10 -17.11
CA LEU A 161 -14.78 3.50 -16.74
C LEU A 161 -14.83 3.67 -15.21
N THR A 162 -15.63 2.86 -14.52
CA THR A 162 -15.82 2.98 -13.07
C THR A 162 -14.53 2.66 -12.31
N MET A 163 -13.89 1.53 -12.58
CA MET A 163 -12.69 1.11 -11.86
C MET A 163 -11.45 1.94 -12.27
N THR A 164 -11.36 2.37 -13.53
CA THR A 164 -10.29 3.29 -13.99
C THR A 164 -10.42 4.65 -13.30
N THR A 165 -11.63 5.20 -13.25
CA THR A 165 -11.90 6.48 -12.56
C THR A 165 -11.63 6.34 -11.06
N GLY A 166 -12.02 5.21 -10.45
CA GLY A 166 -11.72 4.93 -9.04
C GLY A 166 -10.23 4.88 -8.76
N THR A 167 -9.45 4.21 -9.61
CA THR A 167 -7.98 4.16 -9.51
C THR A 167 -7.35 5.54 -9.67
N ALA A 168 -7.79 6.31 -10.67
CA ALA A 168 -7.30 7.67 -10.90
C ALA A 168 -7.60 8.59 -9.72
N PHE A 169 -8.77 8.42 -9.09
CA PHE A 169 -9.14 9.14 -7.88
C PHE A 169 -8.27 8.74 -6.68
N ILE A 170 -7.97 7.46 -6.47
CA ILE A 170 -7.03 7.01 -5.42
C ILE A 170 -5.64 7.61 -5.62
N MET A 171 -5.13 7.60 -6.86
CA MET A 171 -3.85 8.21 -7.19
C MET A 171 -3.87 9.71 -6.83
N TRP A 172 -4.93 10.42 -7.21
CA TRP A 172 -5.10 11.82 -6.85
C TRP A 172 -5.15 12.05 -5.33
N LEU A 173 -5.88 11.22 -4.57
CA LEU A 173 -5.90 11.28 -3.10
C LEU A 173 -4.51 11.10 -2.49
N GLY A 174 -3.72 10.16 -3.02
CA GLY A 174 -2.34 9.95 -2.59
C GLY A 174 -1.47 11.19 -2.80
N GLU A 175 -1.57 11.81 -3.97
CA GLU A 175 -0.84 13.06 -4.26
C GLU A 175 -1.30 14.24 -3.39
N GLN A 176 -2.59 14.29 -3.03
CA GLN A 176 -3.08 15.29 -2.08
C GLN A 176 -2.46 15.10 -0.69
N ILE A 177 -2.30 13.86 -0.23
CA ILE A 177 -1.58 13.58 1.02
C ILE A 177 -0.11 14.00 0.91
N ASP A 178 0.56 13.78 -0.23
CA ASP A 178 1.95 14.21 -0.43
C ASP A 178 2.09 15.75 -0.36
N ALA A 179 1.14 16.49 -0.91
CA ALA A 179 1.18 17.95 -0.95
C ALA A 179 0.78 18.61 0.39
N HIS A 180 -0.30 18.13 1.01
CA HIS A 180 -0.93 18.80 2.16
C HIS A 180 -0.91 17.97 3.45
N GLY A 181 -0.58 16.69 3.36
CA GLY A 181 -0.54 15.77 4.49
C GLY A 181 0.84 15.58 5.08
N ILE A 182 1.02 14.43 5.74
CA ILE A 182 2.28 14.00 6.35
C ILE A 182 2.74 12.72 5.67
N GLY A 183 4.04 12.60 5.42
CA GLY A 183 4.64 11.37 4.91
C GLY A 183 4.44 11.19 3.40
N ASN A 184 4.45 9.94 2.95
CA ASN A 184 4.20 9.58 1.56
C ASN A 184 2.75 9.07 1.43
N GLY A 185 1.93 9.77 0.66
CA GLY A 185 0.51 9.52 0.52
C GLY A 185 0.18 8.12 0.02
N MET A 186 0.91 7.66 -1.00
CA MET A 186 0.72 6.32 -1.55
C MET A 186 1.03 5.25 -0.50
N SER A 187 2.11 5.42 0.26
CA SER A 187 2.50 4.50 1.34
C SER A 187 1.47 4.48 2.47
N ILE A 188 0.86 5.63 2.78
CA ILE A 188 -0.18 5.75 3.81
C ILE A 188 -1.48 5.07 3.37
N ILE A 189 -1.88 5.20 2.10
CA ILE A 189 -3.05 4.51 1.56
C ILE A 189 -2.86 2.99 1.63
N ILE A 190 -1.69 2.48 1.24
CA ILE A 190 -1.35 1.05 1.36
C ILE A 190 -1.43 0.60 2.82
N THR A 191 -0.81 1.36 3.72
CA THR A 191 -0.80 1.05 5.16
C THR A 191 -2.21 1.04 5.73
N ALA A 192 -3.06 2.00 5.33
CA ALA A 192 -4.46 2.05 5.74
C ALA A 192 -5.24 0.82 5.24
N GLY A 193 -5.03 0.39 3.99
CA GLY A 193 -5.63 -0.82 3.43
C GLY A 193 -5.23 -2.10 4.17
N ILE A 194 -3.95 -2.25 4.52
CA ILE A 194 -3.47 -3.41 5.28
C ILE A 194 -4.06 -3.40 6.70
N ILE A 195 -4.06 -2.25 7.37
CA ILE A 195 -4.61 -2.12 8.74
C ILE A 195 -6.11 -2.41 8.76
N GLU A 196 -6.83 -2.09 7.68
CA GLU A 196 -8.26 -2.43 7.52
C GLU A 196 -8.55 -3.93 7.59
N SER A 197 -7.60 -4.78 7.17
CA SER A 197 -7.77 -6.24 7.21
C SER A 197 -7.56 -6.83 8.61
N LEU A 198 -6.90 -6.09 9.52
CA LEU A 198 -6.57 -6.57 10.87
C LEU A 198 -7.81 -6.87 11.72
N PRO A 199 -8.85 -6.01 11.81
CA PRO A 199 -10.04 -6.30 12.61
C PRO A 199 -10.76 -7.59 12.20
N GLU A 200 -10.83 -7.87 10.90
CA GLU A 200 -11.45 -9.10 10.39
C GLU A 200 -10.58 -10.32 10.69
N ALA A 201 -9.26 -10.21 10.53
CA ALA A 201 -8.32 -11.26 10.94
C ALA A 201 -8.41 -11.57 12.45
N VAL A 202 -8.57 -10.53 13.30
CA VAL A 202 -8.77 -10.69 14.75
C VAL A 202 -10.11 -11.37 15.04
N ARG A 203 -11.20 -10.97 14.36
CA ARG A 203 -12.52 -11.61 14.50
C ARG A 203 -12.47 -13.09 14.11
N GLN A 204 -11.84 -13.43 13.00
CA GLN A 204 -11.66 -14.80 12.55
C GLN A 204 -10.82 -15.61 13.56
N THR A 205 -9.73 -15.04 14.05
CA THR A 205 -8.90 -15.66 15.09
C THR A 205 -9.70 -15.89 16.38
N TRP A 206 -10.54 -14.94 16.79
CA TRP A 206 -11.42 -15.06 17.96
C TRP A 206 -12.45 -16.18 17.80
N VAL A 207 -13.07 -16.30 16.62
CA VAL A 207 -14.00 -17.39 16.29
C VAL A 207 -13.30 -18.75 16.30
N LEU A 208 -12.07 -18.84 15.79
CA LEU A 208 -11.28 -20.08 15.78
C LEU A 208 -10.78 -20.50 17.17
N LEU A 209 -10.62 -19.53 18.08
CA LEU A 209 -10.26 -19.75 19.48
C LEU A 209 -11.46 -20.19 20.33
N SER A 210 -12.68 -19.85 19.90
CA SER A 210 -14.00 -20.09 20.56
C SER A 210 -13.92 -20.62 22.00
N PRO A 211 -13.62 -19.78 23.01
CA PRO A 211 -13.49 -20.24 24.39
C PRO A 211 -14.80 -20.75 25.01
N LEU A 212 -15.94 -20.55 24.35
CA LEU A 212 -17.29 -20.85 24.86
C LEU A 212 -17.95 -22.10 24.25
N ASP A 213 -17.45 -22.63 23.13
CA ASP A 213 -17.98 -23.83 22.46
C ASP A 213 -16.85 -24.81 22.11
N PRO A 214 -16.66 -25.89 22.89
CA PRO A 214 -15.62 -26.90 22.64
C PRO A 214 -15.73 -27.62 21.30
N SER A 215 -16.90 -27.59 20.65
CA SER A 215 -17.17 -28.25 19.35
C SER A 215 -16.67 -27.48 18.13
N ARG A 216 -16.36 -26.17 18.26
CA ARG A 216 -15.84 -25.31 17.17
C ARG A 216 -14.37 -24.92 17.34
N GLN A 217 -13.73 -25.41 18.40
CA GLN A 217 -12.35 -25.06 18.70
C GLN A 217 -11.38 -25.74 17.72
N GLN A 218 -11.01 -25.03 16.66
CA GLN A 218 -10.01 -25.49 15.69
C GLN A 218 -8.57 -25.13 16.14
N LEU A 219 -8.42 -24.14 17.02
CA LEU A 219 -7.11 -23.69 17.53
C LEU A 219 -6.94 -23.97 19.03
N ALA A 220 -5.93 -24.77 19.37
CA ALA A 220 -5.52 -24.97 20.76
C ALA A 220 -4.87 -23.69 21.32
N TRP A 221 -5.13 -23.38 22.60
CA TRP A 221 -4.65 -22.16 23.27
C TRP A 221 -3.13 -21.96 23.15
N TRP A 222 -2.34 -23.04 23.22
CA TRP A 222 -0.88 -22.97 23.08
C TRP A 222 -0.44 -22.46 21.69
N LYS A 223 -1.17 -22.79 20.61
CA LYS A 223 -0.86 -22.31 19.25
C LYS A 223 -1.09 -20.80 19.14
N PHE A 224 -2.10 -20.27 19.82
CA PHE A 224 -2.38 -18.84 19.85
C PHE A 224 -1.24 -18.07 20.55
N VAL A 225 -0.77 -18.56 21.70
CA VAL A 225 0.37 -17.95 22.42
C VAL A 225 1.63 -17.94 21.54
N ILE A 226 1.92 -19.04 20.84
CA ILE A 226 3.06 -19.11 19.90
C ILE A 226 2.88 -18.13 18.75
N MET A 227 1.69 -18.01 18.17
CA MET A 227 1.41 -17.08 17.07
C MET A 227 1.61 -15.62 17.49
N CYS A 228 1.09 -15.22 18.67
CA CYS A 228 1.33 -13.89 19.22
C CYS A 228 2.82 -13.65 19.50
N GLY A 229 3.51 -14.64 20.09
CA GLY A 229 4.95 -14.57 20.33
C GLY A 229 5.75 -14.38 19.05
N LEU A 230 5.41 -15.11 17.99
CA LEU A 230 6.04 -15.01 16.68
C LEU A 230 5.77 -13.65 16.03
N PHE A 231 4.54 -13.13 16.11
CA PHE A 231 4.19 -11.80 15.61
C PHE A 231 5.01 -10.70 16.30
N VAL A 232 5.06 -10.70 17.64
CA VAL A 232 5.85 -9.72 18.41
C VAL A 232 7.33 -9.88 18.12
N GLY A 233 7.83 -11.12 18.05
CA GLY A 233 9.22 -11.42 17.68
C GLY A 233 9.59 -10.89 16.30
N ALA A 234 8.73 -11.10 15.30
CA ALA A 234 8.93 -10.58 13.95
C ALA A 234 8.94 -9.05 13.91
N VAL A 235 8.04 -8.38 14.65
CA VAL A 235 8.02 -6.91 14.75
C VAL A 235 9.30 -6.38 15.39
N ILE A 236 9.74 -6.96 16.51
CA ILE A 236 10.99 -6.56 17.19
C ILE A 236 12.18 -6.75 16.25
N PHE A 237 12.27 -7.91 15.60
CA PHE A 237 13.35 -8.21 14.66
C PHE A 237 13.38 -7.22 13.49
N LEU A 238 12.23 -6.89 12.92
CA LEU A 238 12.09 -5.90 11.86
C LEU A 238 12.53 -4.50 12.33
N ILE A 239 12.16 -4.09 13.54
CA ILE A 239 12.59 -2.80 14.12
C ILE A 239 14.12 -2.77 14.30
N LEU A 240 14.73 -3.85 14.79
CA LEU A 240 16.17 -3.95 14.98
C LEU A 240 16.92 -3.81 13.65
N ILE A 241 16.43 -4.42 12.57
CA ILE A 241 17.03 -4.28 11.24
C ILE A 241 16.88 -2.86 10.69
N ILE A 242 15.71 -2.24 10.84
CA ILE A 242 15.45 -0.88 10.30
C ILE A 242 16.25 0.18 11.06
N GLN A 243 16.39 0.06 12.38
CA GLN A 243 17.17 0.99 13.20
C GLN A 243 18.68 0.69 13.19
N GLY A 244 19.06 -0.52 12.76
CA GLY A 244 20.44 -0.94 12.60
C GLY A 244 21.19 0.00 11.65
N GLN A 245 22.24 0.63 12.18
CA GLN A 245 23.13 1.49 11.40
C GLN A 245 24.59 1.18 11.71
N ARG A 246 25.39 1.05 10.66
CA ARG A 246 26.85 0.99 10.74
C ARG A 246 27.39 2.42 10.72
N LYS A 247 28.03 2.84 11.81
CA LYS A 247 28.67 4.14 11.91
C LYS A 247 30.10 4.06 11.36
N ILE A 248 30.35 4.65 10.19
CA ILE A 248 31.70 4.74 9.63
C ILE A 248 32.30 6.09 10.05
N PRO A 249 33.42 6.12 10.80
CA PRO A 249 34.04 7.39 11.20
C PRO A 249 34.60 8.12 9.98
N VAL A 250 34.31 9.42 9.88
CA VAL A 250 34.81 10.31 8.83
C VAL A 250 35.45 11.51 9.49
N GLN A 251 36.63 11.89 9.00
CA GLN A 251 37.33 13.09 9.46
C GLN A 251 37.18 14.16 8.38
N TYR A 252 36.51 15.26 8.72
CA TYR A 252 36.47 16.42 7.82
C TYR A 252 37.83 17.11 7.79
N ALA A 253 38.20 17.58 6.60
CA ALA A 253 39.45 18.29 6.40
C ALA A 253 39.54 19.49 7.35
N LYS A 254 40.70 19.60 7.98
CA LYS A 254 41.00 20.55 9.03
C LYS A 254 41.65 21.79 8.40
N GLN A 255 41.09 22.99 8.65
CA GLN A 255 41.77 24.22 8.26
C GLN A 255 42.78 24.62 9.34
N ILE A 256 44.05 24.61 8.97
CA ILE A 256 45.13 25.16 9.80
C ILE A 256 45.26 26.63 9.43
N ARG A 257 45.02 27.54 10.39
CA ARG A 257 45.24 28.98 10.21
C ARG A 257 46.19 29.46 11.32
N GLY A 258 47.45 29.70 10.97
CA GLY A 258 48.52 30.00 11.93
C GLY A 258 48.92 28.78 12.79
N HIS A 259 49.29 28.98 14.06
CA HIS A 259 49.63 27.90 15.00
C HIS A 259 48.40 27.23 15.66
N ARG A 260 47.18 27.67 15.33
CA ARG A 260 45.96 27.09 15.91
C ARG A 260 45.22 26.29 14.86
N THR A 261 44.99 25.04 15.21
CA THR A 261 44.14 24.15 14.49
C THR A 261 42.67 24.39 14.84
N TYR A 262 41.87 24.84 13.88
CA TYR A 262 40.42 24.97 14.04
C TYR A 262 39.71 23.90 13.19
N GLY A 263 38.71 23.26 13.78
CA GLY A 263 37.99 22.16 13.12
C GLY A 263 38.77 20.84 13.12
N GLY A 264 38.05 19.77 12.81
CA GLY A 264 38.49 18.38 13.04
C GLY A 264 37.60 17.61 14.03
N GLN A 265 36.32 17.99 14.14
CA GLN A 265 35.36 17.17 14.88
C GLN A 265 35.17 15.87 14.10
N SER A 266 35.49 14.74 14.73
CA SER A 266 35.18 13.42 14.18
C SER A 266 33.67 13.28 14.07
N THR A 267 33.16 13.12 12.85
CA THR A 267 31.77 12.75 12.62
C THR A 267 31.73 11.29 12.18
N TYR A 268 30.56 10.66 12.21
CA TYR A 268 30.35 9.38 11.55
C TYR A 268 29.32 9.53 10.44
N LEU A 269 29.55 8.84 9.32
CA LEU A 269 28.54 8.63 8.30
C LEU A 269 27.68 7.42 8.71
N PRO A 270 26.38 7.59 9.00
CA PRO A 270 25.51 6.47 9.31
C PRO A 270 25.11 5.74 8.02
N LEU A 271 25.56 4.50 7.87
CA LEU A 271 25.06 3.59 6.85
C LEU A 271 24.00 2.68 7.45
N LYS A 272 22.73 2.88 7.08
CA LYS A 272 21.63 2.00 7.50
C LYS A 272 21.82 0.60 6.91
N VAL A 273 21.43 -0.43 7.67
CA VAL A 273 21.43 -1.82 7.21
C VAL A 273 20.46 -2.01 6.04
N ASN A 274 19.27 -1.41 6.12
CA ASN A 274 18.34 -1.30 5.01
C ASN A 274 18.25 0.17 4.54
N GLN A 275 18.84 0.48 3.38
CA GLN A 275 18.80 1.83 2.80
C GLN A 275 17.52 2.11 2.03
N ALA A 276 16.88 1.08 1.48
CA ALA A 276 15.77 1.20 0.55
C ALA A 276 14.39 1.29 1.23
N GLY A 277 14.34 1.04 2.54
CA GLY A 277 13.12 1.19 3.34
C GLY A 277 12.03 0.22 2.90
N VAL A 278 10.82 0.75 2.68
CA VAL A 278 9.61 -0.05 2.35
C VAL A 278 9.42 -0.22 0.84
N ILE A 279 10.10 0.60 0.02
CA ILE A 279 9.91 0.64 -1.43
C ILE A 279 10.17 -0.73 -2.10
N PRO A 280 11.27 -1.46 -1.81
CA PRO A 280 11.50 -2.78 -2.41
C PRO A 280 10.45 -3.83 -2.02
N ILE A 281 9.88 -3.74 -0.80
CA ILE A 281 8.85 -4.69 -0.35
C ILE A 281 7.56 -4.48 -1.14
N ILE A 282 7.25 -3.24 -1.49
CA ILE A 282 6.09 -2.91 -2.33
C ILE A 282 6.30 -3.39 -3.78
N PHE A 283 7.56 -3.52 -4.21
CA PHE A 283 7.91 -3.88 -5.58
C PHE A 283 8.15 -5.38 -5.80
N ALA A 284 8.43 -6.12 -4.73
CA ALA A 284 8.62 -7.57 -4.73
C ALA A 284 7.28 -8.31 -4.84
#